data_AF-A0A4X2LUQ9-F1
#
_entry.id   AF-A0A4X2LUQ9-F1
#
_cell.length_a   1.000
_cell.length_b   1.000
_cell.length_c   1.000
_cell.angle_alpha   90.00
_cell.angle_beta   90.00
_cell.angle_gamma   90.00
#
_symmetry.space_group_name_H-M   'P 1'
#
loop_
_entity.id
_entity.type
_entity.pdbx_description
1 polymer ?
#
loop_
_entity_poly.entity_id
_entity_poly.type
_entity_poly.pdbx_seq_one_letter_code
_entity_poly.pdbx_strand_id
1 'polypeptide(L)'
;MEPCLRSLFLLGTLALPETWAGPRSLRYFSAAVSRPELGEPRFFSVGYVDDQQFVGFDSDSESPRQEPRAPWVERMERVEPRSWERNTRISRANAQSCRVTHRNLRACLTRARAVRDVGWGGVGGRAGPSPPRSPEARTGDTGSGGSRG
;
A
#
# COMPACT_ATOMS: atom_id res chain seq x y z
N MET A 1 30.59 26.67 62.51
CA MET A 1 29.42 26.92 61.65
C MET A 1 29.47 26.02 60.41
N GLU A 2 29.61 24.70 60.60
CA GLU A 2 29.85 23.74 59.50
C GLU A 2 28.76 22.66 59.26
N PRO A 3 27.54 22.70 59.85
CA PRO A 3 26.50 21.73 59.47
C PRO A 3 25.68 22.18 58.25
N CYS A 4 25.56 23.50 58.02
CA CYS A 4 24.74 24.04 56.94
C CYS A 4 25.35 23.79 55.54
N LEU A 5 26.68 23.91 55.41
CA LEU A 5 27.38 23.69 54.13
C LEU A 5 27.30 22.22 53.67
N ARG A 6 27.39 21.26 54.60
CA ARG A 6 27.23 19.82 54.30
C ARG A 6 25.79 19.48 53.91
N SER A 7 24.82 20.10 54.58
CA SER A 7 23.40 19.89 54.29
C SER A 7 23.01 20.49 52.94
N LEU A 8 23.54 21.67 52.58
CA LEU A 8 23.39 22.28 51.26
C LEU A 8 24.06 21.45 50.15
N PHE A 9 25.22 20.85 50.42
CA PHE A 9 25.92 19.98 49.46
C PHE A 9 25.13 18.68 49.19
N LEU A 10 24.56 18.06 50.23
CA LEU A 10 23.69 16.89 50.07
C LEU A 10 22.35 17.26 49.40
N LEU A 11 21.80 18.45 49.66
CA LEU A 11 20.62 18.94 48.94
C LEU A 11 20.93 19.23 47.46
N GLY A 12 22.13 19.70 47.15
CA GLY A 12 22.60 19.98 45.78
C GLY A 12 22.91 18.74 44.95
N THR A 13 23.26 17.61 45.57
CA THR A 13 23.39 16.30 44.88
C THR A 13 22.06 15.54 44.80
N LEU A 14 21.13 15.77 45.74
CA LEU A 14 19.76 15.26 45.66
C LEU A 14 18.82 16.11 44.81
N ALA A 15 19.19 17.36 44.51
CA ALA A 15 18.48 18.23 43.57
C ALA A 15 18.75 17.75 42.15
N LEU A 16 18.02 16.68 41.81
CA LEU A 16 17.63 16.22 40.48
C LEU A 16 18.66 16.43 39.36
N PRO A 17 19.23 15.36 38.76
CA PRO A 17 19.49 15.45 37.34
C PRO A 17 18.14 15.78 36.69
N GLU A 18 17.98 17.05 36.31
CA GLU A 18 16.84 17.53 35.57
C GLU A 18 16.86 16.76 34.25
N THR A 19 16.09 15.68 34.17
CA THR A 19 15.98 14.88 32.96
C THR A 19 15.19 15.73 31.98
N TRP A 20 15.89 16.64 31.29
CA TRP A 20 15.39 17.36 30.12
C TRP A 20 15.21 16.37 28.97
N ALA A 21 14.33 15.39 29.16
CA ALA A 21 13.69 14.71 28.06
C ALA A 21 12.62 15.69 27.56
N GLY A 22 13.00 16.53 26.60
CA GLY A 22 12.03 17.33 25.86
C GLY A 22 10.90 16.45 25.32
N PRO A 23 9.76 17.04 24.94
CA PRO A 23 8.63 16.29 24.42
C PRO A 23 9.07 15.40 23.25
N ARG A 24 8.73 14.11 23.32
CA ARG A 24 9.05 13.15 22.27
C ARG A 24 7.94 13.09 21.24
N SER A 25 8.29 13.02 19.95
CA SER A 25 7.33 12.90 18.85
C SER A 25 7.37 11.51 18.21
N LEU A 26 6.22 10.97 17.83
CA LEU A 26 6.10 9.72 17.06
C LEU A 26 5.42 10.03 15.73
N ARG A 27 6.07 9.70 14.62
CA ARG A 27 5.58 10.01 13.26
C ARG A 27 5.63 8.77 12.38
N TYR A 28 4.59 8.55 11.59
CA TYR A 28 4.54 7.51 10.56
C TYR A 28 4.26 8.14 9.21
N PHE A 29 5.03 7.75 8.20
CA PHE A 29 4.82 8.14 6.81
C PHE A 29 4.59 6.90 5.96
N SER A 30 3.58 6.93 5.10
CA SER A 30 3.35 5.87 4.13
C SER A 30 3.13 6.46 2.74
N ALA A 31 3.61 5.75 1.73
CA ALA A 31 3.47 6.18 0.35
C ALA A 31 3.37 4.97 -0.58
N ALA A 32 2.66 5.16 -1.69
CA ALA A 32 2.60 4.21 -2.79
C ALA A 32 3.09 4.92 -4.06
N VAL A 33 4.11 4.35 -4.71
CA VAL A 33 4.73 4.90 -5.91
C VAL A 33 4.44 3.98 -7.08
N SER A 34 3.76 4.53 -8.08
CA SER A 34 3.46 3.85 -9.34
C SER A 34 4.73 3.63 -10.13
N ARG A 35 4.93 2.42 -10.64
CA ARG A 35 6.06 2.07 -11.49
C ARG A 35 5.55 1.43 -12.78
N PRO A 36 5.57 2.15 -13.90
CA PRO A 36 5.04 1.64 -15.17
C PRO A 36 5.73 0.35 -15.62
N GLU A 37 7.03 0.17 -15.34
CA GLU A 37 7.79 -0.99 -15.82
C GLU A 37 7.52 -2.28 -15.02
N LEU A 38 7.09 -2.15 -13.76
CA LEU A 38 6.98 -3.28 -12.81
C LEU A 38 5.53 -3.70 -12.51
N GLY A 39 4.55 -3.02 -13.11
CA GLY A 39 3.13 -3.39 -13.05
C GLY A 39 2.41 -3.05 -11.73
N GLU A 40 3.03 -3.33 -10.58
CA GLU A 40 2.47 -3.02 -9.26
C GLU A 40 3.16 -1.81 -8.60
N PRO A 41 2.38 -0.92 -7.94
CA PRO A 41 2.95 0.20 -7.21
C PRO A 41 3.75 -0.30 -6.00
N ARG A 42 4.94 0.28 -5.77
CA ARG A 42 5.73 0.04 -4.55
C ARG A 42 5.04 0.75 -3.40
N PHE A 43 4.72 0.03 -2.34
CA PHE A 43 4.26 0.62 -1.10
C PHE A 43 5.37 0.56 -0.06
N PHE A 44 5.62 1.67 0.63
CA PHE A 44 6.52 1.70 1.77
C PHE A 44 5.91 2.50 2.93
N SER A 45 6.31 2.14 4.13
CA SER A 45 5.92 2.82 5.37
C SER A 45 7.13 2.93 6.29
N VAL A 46 7.32 4.09 6.93
CA VAL A 46 8.45 4.37 7.82
C VAL A 46 7.95 5.01 9.10
N GLY A 47 8.55 4.64 10.23
CA GLY A 47 8.25 5.20 11.54
C GLY A 47 9.45 5.89 12.15
N TYR A 48 9.22 7.06 12.75
CA TYR A 48 10.21 7.90 13.42
C TYR A 48 9.79 8.15 14.87
N VAL A 49 10.74 8.00 15.79
CA VAL A 49 10.67 8.59 17.14
C VAL A 49 11.64 9.76 17.13
N ASP A 50 11.12 10.95 17.39
CA ASP A 50 11.82 12.20 17.15
C ASP A 50 12.29 12.24 15.69
N ASP A 51 13.58 12.44 15.45
CA ASP A 51 14.16 12.42 14.10
C ASP A 51 14.87 11.10 13.77
N GLN A 52 14.73 10.08 14.62
CA GLN A 52 15.33 8.77 14.44
C GLN A 52 14.33 7.78 13.83
N GLN A 53 14.63 7.29 12.63
CA GLN A 53 13.87 6.18 12.06
C GLN A 53 14.08 4.93 12.89
N PHE A 54 13.00 4.28 13.28
CA PHE A 54 13.05 3.08 14.11
C PHE A 54 12.44 1.87 13.42
N VAL A 55 11.56 2.07 12.44
CA VAL A 55 10.95 0.97 11.69
C VAL A 55 10.73 1.33 10.23
N GLY A 56 10.75 0.32 9.36
CA GLY A 56 10.39 0.45 7.95
C GLY A 56 9.73 -0.81 7.40
N PHE A 57 8.79 -0.64 6.49
CA PHE A 57 8.19 -1.69 5.67
C PHE A 57 8.35 -1.31 4.20
N ASP A 58 8.70 -2.29 3.38
CA ASP A 58 8.78 -2.16 1.92
C ASP A 58 8.09 -3.36 1.27
N SER A 59 7.17 -3.08 0.34
CA SER A 59 6.45 -4.11 -0.40
C SER A 59 7.32 -4.88 -1.39
N ASP A 60 8.45 -4.30 -1.77
CA ASP A 60 9.36 -4.89 -2.77
C ASP A 60 10.46 -5.76 -2.18
N SER A 61 10.61 -5.77 -0.86
CA SER A 61 11.55 -6.67 -0.20
C SER A 61 11.16 -8.12 -0.50
N GLU A 62 12.15 -9.02 -0.60
CA GLU A 62 11.92 -10.45 -0.87
C GLU A 62 10.95 -11.10 0.12
N SER A 63 10.97 -10.63 1.37
CA SER A 63 10.01 -11.00 2.41
C SER A 63 9.45 -9.72 3.05
N PRO A 64 8.35 -9.15 2.50
CA PRO A 64 7.81 -7.89 2.98
C PRO A 64 7.38 -7.99 4.44
N ARG A 65 8.13 -7.37 5.34
CA ARG A 65 7.85 -7.33 6.79
C ARG A 65 8.26 -5.98 7.38
N GLN A 66 7.77 -5.70 8.58
CA GLN A 66 8.29 -4.56 9.34
C GLN A 66 9.70 -4.89 9.80
N GLU A 67 10.66 -4.04 9.46
CA GLU A 67 12.07 -4.19 9.74
C GLU A 67 12.51 -3.15 10.79
N PRO A 68 13.25 -3.58 11.82
CA PRO A 68 13.86 -2.66 12.77
C PRO A 68 14.92 -1.80 12.08
N ARG A 69 14.94 -0.51 12.40
CA ARG A 69 15.92 0.48 11.87
C ARG A 69 16.76 1.13 12.96
N ALA A 70 16.53 0.76 14.22
CA ALA A 70 17.34 1.20 15.35
C ALA A 70 17.62 0.04 16.33
N PRO A 71 18.78 0.02 17.03
CA PRO A 71 19.18 -1.12 17.87
C PRO A 71 18.21 -1.45 19.01
N TRP A 72 17.52 -0.45 19.56
CA TRP A 72 16.54 -0.65 20.62
C TRP A 72 15.29 -1.39 20.13
N VAL A 73 15.02 -1.31 18.83
CA VAL A 73 13.87 -1.92 18.16
C VAL A 73 14.11 -3.40 17.89
N GLU A 74 15.34 -3.76 17.49
CA GLU A 74 15.77 -5.15 17.33
C GLU A 74 15.61 -5.94 18.64
N ARG A 75 15.86 -5.28 19.78
CA ARG A 75 15.61 -5.88 21.09
C ARG A 75 14.12 -6.06 21.35
N MET A 76 13.29 -5.08 21.00
CA MET A 76 11.83 -5.17 21.17
C MET A 76 11.18 -6.25 20.30
N GLU A 77 11.73 -6.54 19.11
CA GLU A 77 11.24 -7.64 18.27
C GLU A 77 11.21 -8.98 19.00
N ARG A 78 12.21 -9.23 19.85
CA ARG A 78 12.29 -10.46 20.66
C ARG A 78 11.37 -10.44 21.87
N VAL A 79 11.13 -9.27 22.46
CA VAL A 79 10.34 -9.11 23.68
C VAL A 79 8.84 -9.16 23.38
N GLU A 80 8.39 -8.61 22.25
CA GLU A 80 6.98 -8.61 21.87
C GLU A 80 6.75 -9.03 20.40
N PRO A 81 7.01 -10.30 20.04
CA PRO A 81 6.89 -10.78 18.65
C PRO A 81 5.50 -10.57 18.05
N ARG A 82 4.45 -10.67 18.89
CA ARG A 82 3.05 -10.48 18.47
C ARG A 82 2.78 -9.07 17.95
N SER A 83 3.42 -8.04 18.50
CA SER A 83 3.26 -6.67 17.98
C SER A 83 3.87 -6.51 16.59
N TRP A 84 5.01 -7.14 16.37
CA TRP A 84 5.73 -7.11 15.09
C TRP A 84 4.97 -7.82 13.98
N GLU A 85 4.45 -9.00 14.28
CA GLU A 85 3.59 -9.75 13.37
C GLU A 85 2.31 -8.96 13.04
N ARG A 86 1.67 -8.36 14.05
CA ARG A 86 0.47 -7.52 13.85
C ARG A 86 0.76 -6.32 12.95
N ASN A 87 1.84 -5.58 13.22
CA ASN A 87 2.21 -4.40 12.45
C ASN A 87 2.63 -4.77 11.01
N THR A 88 3.28 -5.92 10.83
CA THR A 88 3.57 -6.48 9.51
C THR A 88 2.29 -6.78 8.74
N ARG A 89 1.31 -7.44 9.37
CA ARG A 89 0.02 -7.74 8.75
C ARG A 89 -0.72 -6.47 8.33
N ILE A 90 -0.72 -5.44 9.17
CA ILE A 90 -1.32 -4.13 8.85
C ILE A 90 -0.63 -3.50 7.63
N SER A 91 0.71 -3.53 7.60
CA SER A 91 1.47 -2.93 6.50
C SER A 91 1.23 -3.64 5.17
N ARG A 92 1.13 -4.98 5.19
CA ARG A 92 0.74 -5.79 4.01
C ARG A 92 -0.69 -5.47 3.54
N ALA A 93 -1.63 -5.30 4.48
CA ALA A 93 -3.00 -4.92 4.14
C ALA A 93 -3.07 -3.52 3.50
N ASN A 94 -2.28 -2.56 4.00
CA ASN A 94 -2.18 -1.23 3.42
C ASN A 94 -1.59 -1.28 2.00
N ALA A 95 -0.53 -2.06 1.77
CA ALA A 95 0.05 -2.27 0.45
C ALA A 95 -1.00 -2.81 -0.55
N GLN A 96 -1.79 -3.82 -0.14
CA GLN A 96 -2.89 -4.36 -0.94
C GLN A 96 -3.96 -3.30 -1.25
N SER A 97 -4.37 -2.50 -0.27
CA SER A 97 -5.36 -1.44 -0.43
C SER A 97 -4.87 -0.35 -1.40
N CYS A 98 -3.61 0.07 -1.27
CA CYS A 98 -2.96 1.00 -2.19
C CYS A 98 -2.93 0.46 -3.62
N ARG A 99 -2.61 -0.83 -3.79
CA ARG A 99 -2.63 -1.50 -5.09
C ARG A 99 -4.02 -1.47 -5.74
N VAL A 100 -5.08 -1.80 -5.00
CA VAL A 100 -6.46 -1.77 -5.52
C VAL A 100 -6.87 -0.36 -5.90
N THR A 101 -6.63 0.60 -5.01
CA THR A 101 -6.93 2.02 -5.24
C THR A 101 -6.23 2.54 -6.48
N HIS A 102 -4.94 2.24 -6.62
CA HIS A 102 -4.15 2.63 -7.78
C HIS A 102 -4.68 2.01 -9.10
N ARG A 103 -5.04 0.72 -9.09
CA ARG A 103 -5.65 0.06 -10.26
C ARG A 103 -6.98 0.70 -10.66
N ASN A 104 -7.83 0.99 -9.68
CA ASN A 104 -9.14 1.61 -9.92
C ASN A 104 -8.99 3.02 -10.50
N LEU A 105 -8.08 3.83 -9.95
CA LEU A 105 -7.79 5.17 -10.46
C LEU A 105 -7.26 5.12 -11.89
N ARG A 106 -6.33 4.20 -12.18
CA ARG A 106 -5.81 4.00 -13.54
C ARG A 106 -6.90 3.59 -14.51
N ALA A 107 -7.78 2.64 -14.14
CA ALA A 107 -8.89 2.21 -14.98
C ALA A 107 -9.88 3.34 -15.28
N CYS A 108 -10.20 4.18 -14.28
CA CYS A 108 -11.05 5.35 -14.44
C CYS A 108 -10.44 6.37 -15.41
N LEU A 109 -9.16 6.69 -15.25
CA LEU A 109 -8.45 7.64 -16.11
C LEU A 109 -8.35 7.15 -17.55
N THR A 110 -8.05 5.86 -17.77
CA THR A 110 -8.05 5.28 -19.12
C THR A 110 -9.43 5.34 -19.75
N ARG A 111 -10.49 5.01 -18.99
CA ARG A 111 -11.88 5.10 -19.48
C ARG A 111 -12.24 6.54 -19.86
N ALA A 112 -11.88 7.52 -19.03
CA ALA A 112 -12.10 8.93 -19.32
C ALA A 112 -11.35 9.40 -20.59
N ARG A 113 -10.12 8.92 -20.80
CA ARG A 113 -9.35 9.19 -22.04
C ARG A 113 -10.00 8.56 -23.26
N ALA A 114 -10.45 7.31 -23.18
CA ALA A 114 -11.18 6.67 -24.26
C ALA A 114 -12.46 7.43 -24.63
N VAL A 115 -13.23 7.90 -23.63
CA VAL A 115 -14.40 8.76 -23.86
C VAL A 115 -14.03 10.11 -24.48
N ARG A 116 -12.81 10.61 -24.24
CA ARG A 116 -12.32 11.87 -24.82
C ARG A 116 -11.83 11.69 -26.26
N ASP A 117 -11.19 10.58 -26.55
CA ASP A 117 -10.59 10.27 -27.86
C ASP A 117 -11.63 9.72 -28.84
N VAL A 118 -12.66 9.04 -28.33
CA VAL A 118 -13.92 8.80 -29.05
C VAL A 118 -14.71 10.11 -28.97
N GLY A 119 -14.39 11.05 -29.88
CA GLY A 119 -15.02 12.37 -29.92
C GLY A 119 -16.52 12.29 -29.67
N TRP A 120 -17.06 13.20 -28.86
CA TRP A 120 -18.48 13.29 -28.49
C TRP A 120 -19.34 13.37 -29.77
N GLY A 121 -19.69 12.21 -30.32
CA GLY A 121 -20.60 12.07 -31.44
C GLY A 121 -21.96 12.48 -30.92
N GLY A 122 -22.37 13.70 -31.25
CA GLY A 122 -23.61 14.29 -30.80
C GLY A 122 -24.79 13.35 -30.98
N VAL A 123 -25.67 13.35 -29.99
CA VAL A 123 -27.06 12.90 -30.13
C VAL A 123 -27.69 13.75 -31.23
N GLY A 124 -27.61 13.27 -32.47
CA GLY A 124 -28.14 13.92 -33.67
C GLY A 124 -28.43 12.83 -34.68
N GLY A 125 -29.70 12.41 -34.74
CA GLY A 125 -30.12 11.23 -35.47
C GLY A 125 -29.82 11.26 -36.97
N ARG A 126 -29.30 10.13 -37.47
CA ARG A 126 -29.72 9.53 -38.74
C ARG A 126 -29.34 8.05 -38.68
N ALA A 127 -30.33 7.17 -38.80
CA ALA A 127 -30.10 5.74 -38.91
C ALA A 127 -29.27 5.46 -40.17
N GLY A 128 -28.03 4.99 -39.98
CA GLY A 128 -27.25 4.38 -41.06
C GLY A 128 -27.84 3.03 -41.46
N PRO A 129 -27.57 2.54 -42.68
CA PRO A 129 -28.20 1.33 -43.20
C PRO A 129 -27.84 0.12 -42.33
N SER A 130 -28.87 -0.65 -41.96
CA SER A 130 -28.75 -1.87 -41.18
C SER A 130 -27.78 -2.86 -41.84
N PRO A 131 -26.96 -3.59 -41.07
CA PRO A 131 -26.09 -4.63 -41.62
C PRO A 131 -26.94 -5.77 -42.22
N PRO A 132 -26.43 -6.48 -43.25
CA PRO A 132 -27.16 -7.60 -43.83
C PRO A 132 -27.34 -8.72 -42.80
N ARG A 133 -28.56 -9.27 -42.74
CA ARG A 133 -28.88 -10.45 -41.93
C ARG A 133 -27.99 -11.62 -42.35
N SER A 134 -27.33 -12.25 -41.39
CA SER A 134 -26.76 -13.59 -41.54
C SER A 134 -27.87 -14.56 -41.99
N PRO A 135 -27.61 -15.46 -42.96
CA PRO A 135 -28.61 -16.44 -43.35
C PRO A 135 -28.71 -17.50 -42.25
N GLU A 136 -29.88 -17.58 -41.63
CA GLU A 136 -30.27 -18.71 -40.79
C GLU A 136 -30.28 -20.01 -41.60
N ALA A 137 -30.03 -21.08 -40.86
CA ALA A 137 -29.95 -22.47 -41.26
C ALA A 137 -31.04 -22.88 -42.26
N ARG A 138 -30.62 -23.52 -43.35
CA ARG A 138 -31.50 -24.33 -44.19
C ARG A 138 -31.40 -25.79 -43.72
N THR A 139 -32.46 -26.22 -43.05
CA THR A 139 -32.83 -27.62 -42.79
C THR A 139 -33.24 -28.34 -44.08
N GLY A 140 -33.07 -29.66 -44.10
CA GLY A 140 -33.63 -30.59 -45.11
C GLY A 140 -32.56 -31.25 -45.99
N ASP A 141 -32.05 -32.45 -45.69
CA ASP A 141 -32.63 -33.78 -46.04
C ASP A 141 -32.36 -34.11 -47.54
N THR A 142 -31.94 -35.29 -48.02
CA THR A 142 -32.16 -36.68 -47.61
C THR A 142 -31.19 -37.63 -48.35
N GLY A 143 -30.85 -38.77 -47.72
CA GLY A 143 -30.61 -40.07 -48.38
C GLY A 143 -29.17 -40.46 -48.76
N SER A 144 -28.75 -41.72 -48.82
CA SER A 144 -29.19 -43.03 -48.32
C SER A 144 -28.18 -44.06 -48.87
N GLY A 145 -27.84 -45.09 -48.11
CA GLY A 145 -27.14 -46.31 -48.58
C GLY A 145 -25.62 -46.29 -48.38
N GLY A 146 -24.94 -47.33 -47.89
CA GLY A 146 -25.35 -48.67 -47.49
C GLY A 146 -24.10 -49.58 -47.40
N SER A 147 -24.06 -50.41 -46.36
CA SER A 147 -23.44 -51.74 -46.26
C SER A 147 -21.93 -52.01 -46.44
N ARG A 148 -21.39 -52.59 -45.35
CA ARG A 148 -20.58 -53.83 -45.21
C ARG A 148 -19.11 -53.85 -45.65
N GLY A 149 -18.29 -54.39 -44.76
CA GLY A 149 -16.90 -54.81 -44.94
C GLY A 149 -16.19 -54.85 -43.61
#